data_AF-A0A1H9JTV7-F1
#
_entry.id   AF-A0A1H9JTV7-F1
#
_cell.length_a   1.000
_cell.length_b   1.000
_cell.length_c   1.000
_cell.angle_alpha   90.00
_cell.angle_beta   90.00
_cell.angle_gamma   90.00
#
_symmetry.space_group_name_H-M   'P 1'
#
loop_
_entity.id
_entity.type
_entity.pdbx_description
1 polymer ?
#
loop_
_entity_poly.entity_id
_entity_poly.type
_entity_poly.pdbx_seq_one_letter_code
_entity_poly.pdbx_strand_id
1 'polypeptide(L)'
;MASGLSQMMKKVGGLIALLLVVCQLTACGDKDADQRKAFGDFLQNTVMRSGTQLPALSENQKKSFGNYVGDYAILYGFSQQLTRALNEGIRPVTDQLSAIHTPQDYLAQRDALRQAGGALNVVSQQVQNARNLADSSKSSLKLPEDLQKVYEDAYKKTVTTPADNLQPILPELQALTQAVLDTADFLQAQDTRLSFNNNAVQFPTQDQVNQYNTLVGNISSHANSLSQAKGLLQ
;
A
#
# COMPACT_ATOMS: atom_id res chain seq x y z
N MET A 1 27.80 -78.42 -55.61
CA MET A 1 27.81 -77.14 -56.35
C MET A 1 26.62 -76.33 -55.89
N ALA A 2 26.85 -75.28 -55.08
CA ALA A 2 25.95 -74.14 -54.87
C ALA A 2 26.60 -73.22 -53.81
N SER A 3 27.07 -72.08 -54.30
CA SER A 3 27.47 -70.86 -53.58
C SER A 3 26.38 -70.43 -52.57
N GLY A 4 26.62 -69.76 -51.44
CA GLY A 4 27.59 -68.73 -51.09
C GLY A 4 26.78 -67.58 -50.47
N LEU A 5 26.96 -67.27 -49.17
CA LEU A 5 26.37 -66.11 -48.49
C LEU A 5 26.90 -66.02 -47.03
N SER A 6 28.19 -65.73 -46.88
CA SER A 6 28.73 -65.27 -45.60
C SER A 6 30.13 -64.73 -45.84
N GLN A 7 30.23 -63.41 -46.00
CA GLN A 7 31.40 -62.59 -45.71
C GLN A 7 31.16 -61.20 -46.32
N MET A 8 30.48 -60.32 -45.58
CA MET A 8 30.69 -58.87 -45.70
C MET A 8 30.03 -58.15 -44.53
N MET A 9 30.35 -58.59 -43.31
CA MET A 9 30.40 -57.66 -42.18
C MET A 9 31.84 -57.15 -42.11
N LYS A 10 32.02 -55.84 -41.90
CA LYS A 10 33.30 -55.11 -41.71
C LYS A 10 33.94 -54.49 -42.96
N LYS A 11 33.30 -53.42 -43.45
CA LYS A 11 33.94 -52.18 -43.94
C LYS A 11 32.94 -51.06 -43.57
N VAL A 12 33.00 -50.43 -42.40
CA VAL A 12 33.96 -49.38 -42.00
C VAL A 12 34.32 -48.49 -43.19
N GLY A 13 33.86 -47.24 -43.14
CA GLY A 13 34.54 -46.13 -43.78
C GLY A 13 33.69 -45.25 -44.67
N GLY A 14 32.97 -44.30 -44.05
CA GLY A 14 32.65 -43.02 -44.69
C GLY A 14 31.34 -42.98 -45.48
N LEU A 15 30.71 -41.80 -45.42
CA LEU A 15 29.53 -41.39 -46.19
C LEU A 15 28.20 -42.02 -45.75
N ILE A 16 27.63 -41.49 -44.66
CA ILE A 16 26.29 -40.88 -44.60
C ILE A 16 26.28 -40.13 -43.25
N ALA A 17 26.97 -39.00 -43.25
CA ALA A 17 26.91 -37.98 -42.21
C ALA A 17 26.26 -36.75 -42.86
N LEU A 18 24.97 -36.83 -43.17
CA LEU A 18 24.17 -35.67 -43.57
C LEU A 18 22.69 -36.05 -43.50
N LEU A 19 21.89 -35.20 -42.86
CA LEU A 19 20.42 -35.24 -42.70
C LEU A 19 19.85 -35.76 -41.36
N LEU A 20 20.49 -35.45 -40.24
CA LEU A 20 19.80 -35.30 -38.95
C LEU A 20 20.29 -34.05 -38.18
N VAL A 21 20.35 -32.90 -38.88
CA VAL A 21 20.50 -31.57 -38.27
C VAL A 21 19.24 -30.76 -38.56
N VAL A 22 18.13 -31.15 -37.94
CA VAL A 22 16.93 -30.31 -37.82
C VAL A 22 16.43 -30.38 -36.39
N CYS A 23 17.29 -29.95 -35.47
CA CYS A 23 16.95 -29.66 -34.08
C CYS A 23 18.03 -28.71 -33.58
N GLN A 24 17.89 -27.43 -33.96
CA GLN A 24 18.26 -26.22 -33.22
C GLN A 24 18.03 -25.07 -34.21
N LEU A 25 16.80 -24.95 -34.74
CA LEU A 25 16.34 -23.59 -35.06
C LEU A 25 16.49 -22.87 -33.73
N THR A 26 17.40 -21.91 -33.72
CA THR A 26 17.63 -20.97 -32.65
C THR A 26 16.28 -20.59 -32.05
N ALA A 27 15.94 -21.19 -30.91
CA ALA A 27 15.10 -20.54 -29.94
C ALA A 27 15.91 -19.34 -29.44
N CYS A 28 16.02 -18.33 -30.30
CA CYS A 28 16.05 -16.96 -29.86
C CYS A 28 14.63 -16.76 -29.31
N GLY A 29 14.38 -17.34 -28.12
CA GLY A 29 13.18 -17.07 -27.35
C GLY A 29 13.11 -15.56 -27.30
N ASP A 30 12.01 -15.02 -27.80
CA ASP A 30 11.82 -13.58 -27.86
C ASP A 30 11.87 -13.09 -26.41
N LYS A 31 13.06 -12.66 -25.98
CA LYS A 31 13.35 -12.31 -24.59
C LYS A 31 12.40 -11.23 -24.13
N ASP A 32 11.93 -10.38 -25.06
CA ASP A 32 10.91 -9.39 -24.77
C ASP A 32 9.55 -10.03 -24.51
N ALA A 33 9.11 -11.01 -25.32
CA ALA A 33 7.86 -11.73 -25.07
C ALA A 33 7.86 -12.49 -23.73
N ASP A 34 8.98 -13.15 -23.39
CA ASP A 34 9.13 -13.82 -22.10
C ASP A 34 9.13 -12.82 -20.92
N GLN A 35 9.79 -11.66 -21.10
CA GLN A 35 9.79 -10.58 -20.10
C GLN A 35 8.40 -9.98 -19.89
N ARG A 36 7.67 -9.69 -20.97
CA ARG A 36 6.28 -9.20 -20.92
C ARG A 36 5.39 -10.18 -20.19
N LYS A 37 5.48 -11.47 -20.54
CA LYS A 37 4.70 -12.51 -19.88
C LYS A 37 5.02 -12.60 -18.39
N ALA A 38 6.29 -12.66 -18.01
CA ALA A 38 6.71 -12.75 -16.61
C ALA A 38 6.25 -11.53 -15.80
N PHE A 39 6.37 -10.34 -16.36
CA PHE A 39 5.92 -9.10 -15.71
C PHE A 39 4.39 -9.04 -15.57
N GLY A 40 3.66 -9.30 -16.65
CA GLY A 40 2.18 -9.32 -16.63
C GLY A 40 1.63 -10.36 -15.66
N ASP A 41 2.19 -11.59 -15.67
CA ASP A 41 1.81 -12.65 -14.73
C ASP A 41 2.09 -12.23 -13.28
N PHE A 42 3.20 -11.52 -13.03
CA PHE A 42 3.53 -11.01 -11.70
C PHE A 42 2.56 -9.91 -11.24
N LEU A 43 2.22 -8.95 -12.10
CA LEU A 43 1.23 -7.92 -11.78
C LEU A 43 -0.12 -8.55 -11.43
N GLN A 44 -0.59 -9.48 -12.25
CA GLN A 44 -1.90 -10.09 -12.05
C GLN A 44 -1.95 -11.05 -10.86
N ASN A 45 -0.88 -11.80 -10.59
CA ASN A 45 -0.89 -12.81 -9.54
C ASN A 45 -0.39 -12.31 -8.18
N THR A 46 0.50 -11.32 -8.18
CA THR A 46 1.12 -10.78 -6.97
C THR A 46 0.55 -9.42 -6.66
N VAL A 47 0.73 -8.42 -7.53
CA VAL A 47 0.31 -7.04 -7.24
C VAL A 47 -1.20 -6.92 -7.05
N MET A 48 -2.00 -7.57 -7.90
CA MET A 48 -3.46 -7.54 -7.76
C MET A 48 -3.97 -8.25 -6.50
N ARG A 49 -3.16 -9.13 -5.90
CA ARG A 49 -3.48 -9.83 -4.64
C ARG A 49 -2.87 -9.16 -3.40
N SER A 50 -1.85 -8.32 -3.58
CA SER A 50 -1.26 -7.54 -2.50
C SER A 50 -2.22 -6.50 -1.94
N GLY A 51 -2.01 -6.16 -0.66
CA GLY A 51 -2.61 -5.00 0.00
C GLY A 51 -1.84 -3.72 -0.31
N THR A 52 -1.73 -2.83 0.68
CA THR A 52 -1.03 -1.55 0.55
C THR A 52 0.48 -1.68 0.35
N GLN A 53 1.09 -2.76 0.87
CA GLN A 53 2.52 -3.04 0.74
C GLN A 53 2.81 -4.02 -0.40
N LEU A 54 3.52 -3.53 -1.41
CA LEU A 54 4.02 -4.35 -2.50
C LEU A 54 5.39 -4.99 -2.16
N PRO A 55 5.67 -6.22 -2.65
CA PRO A 55 6.93 -6.91 -2.38
C PRO A 55 8.08 -6.35 -3.23
N ALA A 56 9.29 -6.28 -2.65
CA ALA A 56 10.48 -5.95 -3.42
C ALA A 56 10.79 -7.06 -4.45
N LEU A 57 11.29 -6.67 -5.63
CA LEU A 57 11.72 -7.65 -6.63
C LEU A 57 13.00 -8.36 -6.19
N SER A 58 12.99 -9.69 -6.25
CA SER A 58 14.20 -10.51 -6.15
C SER A 58 15.11 -10.31 -7.37
N GLU A 59 16.39 -10.66 -7.24
CA GLU A 59 17.34 -10.61 -8.36
C GLU A 59 16.90 -11.46 -9.56
N ASN A 60 16.25 -12.59 -9.31
CA ASN A 60 15.71 -13.43 -10.37
C ASN A 60 14.55 -12.74 -11.09
N GLN A 61 13.63 -12.12 -10.36
CA GLN A 61 12.53 -11.35 -10.96
C GLN A 61 13.04 -10.15 -11.76
N LYS A 62 14.04 -9.43 -11.24
CA LYS A 62 14.67 -8.33 -11.99
C LYS A 62 15.25 -8.80 -13.32
N LYS A 63 15.96 -9.93 -13.33
CA LYS A 63 16.48 -10.56 -14.56
C LYS A 63 15.36 -10.99 -15.49
N SER A 64 14.30 -11.60 -14.96
CA SER A 64 13.15 -12.09 -15.74
C SER A 64 12.29 -10.97 -16.31
N PHE A 65 12.21 -9.80 -15.67
CA PHE A 65 11.40 -8.67 -16.14
C PHE A 65 12.16 -7.75 -17.07
N GLY A 66 13.49 -7.70 -16.99
CA GLY A 66 14.32 -6.89 -17.87
C GLY A 66 13.91 -5.41 -17.85
N ASN A 67 13.41 -4.92 -18.98
CA ASN A 67 13.06 -3.50 -19.14
C ASN A 67 11.89 -3.05 -18.24
N TYR A 68 11.00 -3.97 -17.85
CA TYR A 68 9.81 -3.66 -17.04
C TYR A 68 10.10 -3.46 -15.54
N VAL A 69 11.36 -3.63 -15.11
CA VAL A 69 11.76 -3.36 -13.72
C VAL A 69 11.50 -1.90 -13.33
N GLY A 70 11.76 -0.96 -14.25
CA GLY A 70 11.49 0.46 -14.04
C GLY A 70 10.00 0.76 -13.90
N ASP A 71 9.17 0.12 -14.73
CA ASP A 71 7.72 0.28 -14.71
C ASP A 71 7.14 -0.22 -13.38
N TYR A 72 7.64 -1.36 -12.88
CA TYR A 72 7.29 -1.84 -11.55
C TYR A 72 7.72 -0.88 -10.43
N ALA A 73 8.88 -0.25 -10.55
CA ALA A 73 9.42 0.64 -9.53
C ALA A 73 8.52 1.85 -9.26
N ILE A 74 7.68 2.26 -10.23
CA ILE A 74 6.67 3.31 -10.05
C ILE A 74 5.62 2.86 -9.02
N LEU A 75 5.04 1.67 -9.23
CA LEU A 75 4.04 1.08 -8.31
C LEU A 75 4.63 0.83 -6.93
N TYR A 76 5.81 0.20 -6.90
CA TYR A 76 6.52 -0.12 -5.67
C TYR A 76 6.89 1.16 -4.89
N GLY A 77 7.41 2.18 -5.58
CA GLY A 77 7.80 3.45 -4.98
C GLY A 77 6.63 4.16 -4.32
N PHE A 78 5.48 4.24 -4.98
CA PHE A 78 4.26 4.79 -4.37
C PHE A 78 3.83 3.98 -3.14
N SER A 79 3.75 2.65 -3.27
CA SER A 79 3.37 1.76 -2.15
C SER A 79 4.25 1.98 -0.92
N GLN A 80 5.57 2.09 -1.10
CA GLN A 80 6.51 2.34 -0.01
C GLN A 80 6.29 3.71 0.64
N GLN A 81 6.09 4.77 -0.16
CA GLN A 81 5.83 6.12 0.37
C GLN A 81 4.51 6.18 1.13
N LEU A 82 3.47 5.55 0.58
CA LEU A 82 2.17 5.46 1.22
C LEU A 82 2.25 4.71 2.56
N THR A 83 2.84 3.51 2.58
CA THR A 83 2.98 2.73 3.83
C THR A 83 3.76 3.49 4.90
N ARG A 84 4.80 4.25 4.54
CA ARG A 84 5.52 5.10 5.49
C ARG A 84 4.64 6.23 6.02
N ALA A 85 3.97 6.97 5.14
CA ALA A 85 3.09 8.06 5.54
C ALA A 85 1.96 7.57 6.47
N LEU A 86 1.36 6.42 6.16
CA LEU A 86 0.34 5.78 7.00
C LEU A 86 0.88 5.38 8.38
N ASN A 87 2.04 4.73 8.44
CA ASN A 87 2.63 4.26 9.70
C ASN A 87 3.19 5.39 10.57
N GLU A 88 3.72 6.45 9.96
CA GLU A 88 4.34 7.56 10.68
C GLU A 88 3.32 8.63 11.07
N GLY A 89 2.24 8.80 10.30
CA GLY A 89 1.27 9.87 10.54
C GLY A 89 -0.12 9.43 10.97
N ILE A 90 -0.71 8.40 10.35
CA ILE A 90 -2.09 7.97 10.68
C ILE A 90 -2.11 7.01 11.87
N ARG A 91 -1.18 6.04 11.90
CA ARG A 91 -1.15 5.00 12.94
C ARG A 91 -1.01 5.57 14.35
N PRO A 92 -0.09 6.52 14.64
CA PRO A 92 0.04 7.07 15.99
C PRO A 92 -1.25 7.75 16.45
N VAL A 93 -1.89 8.55 15.59
CA VAL A 93 -3.17 9.21 15.91
C VAL A 93 -4.25 8.17 16.20
N THR A 94 -4.36 7.15 15.35
CA THR A 94 -5.33 6.08 15.51
C THR A 94 -5.14 5.31 16.82
N ASP A 95 -3.90 5.02 17.19
CA ASP A 95 -3.54 4.33 18.43
C ASP A 95 -3.89 5.19 19.66
N GLN A 96 -3.55 6.49 19.64
CA GLN A 96 -3.88 7.43 20.71
C GLN A 96 -5.39 7.59 20.90
N LEU A 97 -6.14 7.80 19.80
CA LEU A 97 -7.60 7.93 19.86
C LEU A 97 -8.27 6.64 20.34
N SER A 98 -7.73 5.48 19.99
CA SER A 98 -8.27 4.19 20.40
C SER A 98 -8.05 3.88 21.88
N ALA A 99 -7.08 4.52 22.52
CA ALA A 99 -6.80 4.35 23.94
C ALA A 99 -7.76 5.16 24.85
N ILE A 100 -8.62 6.00 24.27
CA ILE A 100 -9.57 6.83 25.02
C ILE A 100 -10.86 6.04 25.26
N HIS A 101 -11.09 5.66 26.51
CA HIS A 101 -12.29 4.92 26.95
C HIS A 101 -13.08 5.63 28.04
N THR A 102 -12.42 6.55 28.75
CA THR A 102 -12.96 7.27 29.89
C THR A 102 -12.68 8.78 29.78
N PRO A 103 -13.40 9.63 30.52
CA PRO A 103 -13.10 11.06 30.56
C PRO A 103 -11.68 11.40 31.03
N GLN A 104 -11.07 10.55 31.85
CA GLN A 104 -9.69 10.75 32.32
C GLN A 104 -8.66 10.51 31.21
N ASP A 105 -8.97 9.60 30.28
CA ASP A 105 -8.06 9.29 29.17
C ASP A 105 -7.88 10.48 28.22
N TYR A 106 -8.86 11.39 28.11
CA TYR A 106 -8.70 12.63 27.35
C TYR A 106 -7.49 13.42 27.85
N LEU A 107 -7.33 13.55 29.17
CA LEU A 107 -6.21 14.26 29.78
C LEU A 107 -4.90 13.49 29.61
N ALA A 108 -4.94 12.17 29.81
CA ALA A 108 -3.76 11.31 29.71
C ALA A 108 -3.18 11.27 28.28
N GLN A 109 -4.04 11.22 27.25
CA GLN A 109 -3.62 11.12 25.86
C GLN A 109 -3.39 12.46 25.17
N ARG A 110 -3.77 13.59 25.79
CA ARG A 110 -3.77 14.92 25.16
C ARG A 110 -2.45 15.27 24.48
N ASP A 111 -1.34 15.20 25.22
CA ASP A 111 -0.05 15.69 24.71
C ASP A 111 0.50 14.77 23.61
N ALA A 112 0.34 13.46 23.78
CA ALA A 112 0.70 12.47 22.76
C ALA A 112 -0.16 12.64 21.49
N LEU A 113 -1.46 12.87 21.65
CA LEU A 113 -2.39 13.09 20.54
C LEU A 113 -2.10 14.42 19.81
N ARG A 114 -1.75 15.48 20.54
CA ARG A 114 -1.34 16.76 19.94
C ARG A 114 -0.08 16.61 19.09
N GLN A 115 0.90 15.86 19.59
CA GLN A 115 2.11 15.54 18.83
C GLN A 115 1.79 14.70 17.58
N ALA A 116 0.98 13.64 17.74
CA ALA A 116 0.59 12.77 16.64
C ALA A 116 -0.23 13.51 15.57
N GLY A 117 -1.17 14.37 15.97
CA GLY A 117 -2.04 15.13 15.08
C GLY A 117 -1.29 16.05 14.12
N GLY A 118 -0.15 16.60 14.56
CA GLY A 118 0.71 17.43 13.71
C GLY A 118 1.23 16.71 12.45
N ALA A 119 1.33 15.38 12.48
CA ALA A 119 1.80 14.58 11.35
C ALA A 119 0.74 14.41 10.25
N LEU A 120 -0.55 14.57 10.55
CA LEU A 120 -1.63 14.32 9.57
C LEU A 120 -1.56 15.24 8.35
N ASN A 121 -1.16 16.50 8.54
CA ASN A 121 -0.95 17.44 7.43
C ASN A 121 0.20 17.00 6.52
N VAL A 122 1.26 16.45 7.12
CA VAL A 122 2.40 15.91 6.38
C VAL A 122 1.99 14.69 5.55
N VAL A 123 1.13 13.81 6.10
CA VAL A 123 0.60 12.65 5.35
C VAL A 123 -0.13 13.10 4.09
N SER A 124 -1.04 14.07 4.21
CA SER A 124 -1.78 14.58 3.05
C SER A 124 -0.84 15.05 1.95
N GLN A 125 0.17 15.84 2.30
CA GLN A 125 1.14 16.36 1.34
C GLN A 125 2.01 15.24 0.74
N GLN A 126 2.48 14.29 1.55
CA GLN A 126 3.31 13.18 1.09
C GLN A 126 2.56 12.29 0.10
N VAL A 127 1.30 11.93 0.40
CA VAL A 127 0.48 11.08 -0.47
C VAL A 127 0.18 11.79 -1.80
N GLN A 128 -0.14 13.09 -1.77
CA GLN A 128 -0.35 13.87 -2.99
C GLN A 128 0.93 13.94 -3.85
N ASN A 129 2.08 14.20 -3.24
CA ASN A 129 3.35 14.24 -3.96
C ASN A 129 3.71 12.88 -4.57
N ALA A 130 3.53 11.80 -3.80
CA ALA A 130 3.74 10.43 -4.27
C ALA A 130 2.86 10.10 -5.47
N ARG A 131 1.57 10.46 -5.39
CA ARG A 131 0.60 10.28 -6.48
C ARG A 131 1.02 11.05 -7.74
N ASN A 132 1.32 12.34 -7.60
CA ASN A 132 1.71 13.17 -8.74
C ASN A 132 2.96 12.63 -9.45
N LEU A 133 3.95 12.16 -8.67
CA LEU A 133 5.15 11.52 -9.22
C LEU A 133 4.81 10.23 -9.96
N ALA A 134 3.94 9.39 -9.40
CA ALA A 134 3.50 8.16 -10.03
C ALA A 134 2.71 8.42 -11.32
N ASP A 135 1.81 9.41 -11.32
CA ASP A 135 1.00 9.79 -12.48
C ASP A 135 1.88 10.32 -13.61
N SER A 136 2.84 11.19 -13.27
CA SER A 136 3.83 11.70 -14.23
C SER A 136 4.69 10.58 -14.79
N SER A 137 5.13 9.64 -13.96
CA SER A 137 5.97 8.52 -14.43
C SER A 137 5.18 7.58 -15.33
N LYS A 138 3.94 7.24 -14.95
CA LYS A 138 3.02 6.41 -15.74
C LYS A 138 2.75 6.99 -17.12
N SER A 139 2.49 8.29 -17.22
CA SER A 139 2.18 8.93 -18.51
C SER A 139 3.36 8.89 -19.51
N SER A 140 4.59 8.71 -19.02
CA SER A 140 5.78 8.55 -19.85
C SER A 140 6.05 7.10 -20.30
N LEU A 141 5.30 6.12 -19.78
CA LEU A 141 5.53 4.71 -20.08
C LEU A 141 5.14 4.34 -21.51
N LYS A 142 5.95 3.49 -22.12
CA LYS A 142 5.72 2.91 -23.45
C LYS A 142 5.42 1.43 -23.32
N LEU A 143 4.21 1.11 -22.85
CA LEU A 143 3.78 -0.27 -22.65
C LEU A 143 3.24 -0.89 -23.95
N PRO A 144 3.70 -2.10 -24.30
CA PRO A 144 3.07 -2.94 -25.31
C PRO A 144 1.58 -3.18 -25.02
N GLU A 145 0.78 -3.37 -26.07
CA GLU A 145 -0.68 -3.46 -25.99
C GLU A 145 -1.16 -4.58 -25.04
N ASP A 146 -0.46 -5.70 -25.01
CA ASP A 146 -0.72 -6.85 -24.13
C ASP A 146 -0.50 -6.55 -22.64
N LEU A 147 0.30 -5.54 -22.31
CA LEU A 147 0.58 -5.13 -20.92
C LEU A 147 -0.24 -3.94 -20.43
N GLN A 148 -0.78 -3.12 -21.34
CA GLN A 148 -1.46 -1.87 -20.96
C GLN A 148 -2.59 -2.11 -19.96
N LYS A 149 -3.47 -3.09 -20.22
CA LYS A 149 -4.61 -3.35 -19.35
C LYS A 149 -4.21 -3.85 -17.96
N VAL A 150 -3.28 -4.81 -17.89
CA VAL A 150 -2.85 -5.38 -16.61
C VAL A 150 -2.07 -4.36 -15.77
N TYR A 151 -1.26 -3.52 -16.41
CA TYR A 151 -0.59 -2.43 -15.73
C TYR A 151 -1.57 -1.36 -15.25
N GLU A 152 -2.56 -0.99 -16.06
CA GLU A 152 -3.60 -0.02 -15.67
C GLU A 152 -4.36 -0.50 -14.43
N ASP A 153 -4.74 -1.77 -14.39
CA ASP A 153 -5.43 -2.34 -13.23
C ASP A 153 -4.55 -2.35 -11.98
N ALA A 154 -3.29 -2.75 -12.14
CA ALA A 154 -2.30 -2.72 -11.05
C ALA A 154 -2.07 -1.29 -10.54
N TYR A 155 -2.00 -0.31 -11.44
CA TYR A 155 -1.85 1.09 -11.11
C TYR A 155 -3.08 1.63 -10.37
N LYS A 156 -4.28 1.37 -10.89
CA LYS A 156 -5.52 1.79 -10.24
C LYS A 156 -5.61 1.24 -8.82
N LYS A 157 -5.33 -0.05 -8.64
CA LYS A 157 -5.36 -0.71 -7.32
C LYS A 157 -4.30 -0.17 -6.37
N THR A 158 -3.08 0.08 -6.85
CA THR A 158 -1.92 0.42 -5.99
C THR A 158 -1.83 1.91 -5.71
N VAL A 159 -2.16 2.76 -6.68
CA VAL A 159 -1.91 4.21 -6.64
C VAL A 159 -3.22 4.97 -6.55
N THR A 160 -4.08 4.83 -7.54
CA THR A 160 -5.29 5.66 -7.68
C THR A 160 -6.26 5.45 -6.53
N THR A 161 -6.71 4.20 -6.31
CA THR A 161 -7.71 3.88 -5.29
C THR A 161 -7.24 4.21 -3.87
N PRO A 162 -6.02 3.87 -3.42
CA PRO A 162 -5.57 4.23 -2.09
C PRO A 162 -5.45 5.75 -1.89
N ALA A 163 -4.97 6.49 -2.90
CA ALA A 163 -4.90 7.94 -2.80
C ALA A 163 -6.28 8.60 -2.75
N ASP A 164 -7.23 8.14 -3.56
CA ASP A 164 -8.60 8.65 -3.59
C ASP A 164 -9.35 8.34 -2.28
N ASN A 165 -9.17 7.13 -1.73
CA ASN A 165 -9.79 6.74 -0.45
C ASN A 165 -9.28 7.56 0.73
N LEU A 166 -8.01 7.97 0.70
CA LEU A 166 -7.40 8.78 1.76
C LEU A 166 -7.89 10.23 1.80
N GLN A 167 -8.23 10.79 0.64
CA GLN A 167 -8.59 12.19 0.49
C GLN A 167 -9.73 12.65 1.42
N PRO A 168 -10.87 11.92 1.55
CA PRO A 168 -11.93 12.31 2.48
C PRO A 168 -11.64 11.93 3.94
N ILE A 169 -10.80 10.92 4.21
CA ILE A 169 -10.57 10.41 5.57
C ILE A 169 -9.67 11.34 6.37
N LEU A 170 -8.64 11.93 5.74
CA LEU A 170 -7.66 12.76 6.44
C LEU A 170 -8.27 13.99 7.13
N PRO A 171 -9.13 14.81 6.48
CA PRO A 171 -9.77 15.94 7.14
C PRO A 171 -10.68 15.52 8.31
N GLU A 172 -11.41 14.42 8.17
CA GLU A 172 -12.28 13.89 9.22
C GLU A 172 -11.48 13.38 10.42
N LEU A 173 -10.36 12.70 10.18
CA LEU A 173 -9.46 12.27 11.26
C LEU A 173 -8.81 13.46 11.96
N GLN A 174 -8.49 14.53 11.23
CA GLN A 174 -8.03 15.79 11.82
C GLN A 174 -9.11 16.45 12.68
N ALA A 175 -10.35 16.52 12.19
CA ALA A 175 -11.49 17.05 12.94
C ALA A 175 -11.76 16.25 14.22
N LEU A 176 -11.71 14.91 14.15
CA LEU A 176 -11.82 14.04 15.31
C LEU A 176 -10.70 14.30 16.33
N THR A 177 -9.46 14.38 15.85
CA THR A 177 -8.28 14.68 16.68
C THR A 177 -8.46 16.01 17.41
N GLN A 178 -8.92 17.05 16.70
CA GLN A 178 -9.15 18.36 17.28
C GLN A 178 -10.30 18.35 18.30
N ALA A 179 -11.43 17.69 18.00
CA ALA A 179 -12.56 17.58 18.93
C ALA A 179 -12.16 16.90 20.25
N VAL A 180 -11.29 15.90 20.18
CA VAL A 180 -10.73 15.23 21.35
C VAL A 180 -9.79 16.15 22.13
N LEU A 181 -8.93 16.90 21.44
CA LEU A 181 -8.04 17.89 22.08
C LEU A 181 -8.84 19.02 22.75
N ASP A 182 -9.87 19.55 22.10
CA ASP A 182 -10.75 20.59 22.66
C ASP A 182 -11.45 20.09 23.94
N THR A 183 -11.88 18.81 23.94
CA THR A 183 -12.45 18.16 25.12
C THR A 183 -11.42 18.03 26.24
N ALA A 184 -10.20 17.61 25.92
CA ALA A 184 -9.12 17.48 26.90
C ALA A 184 -8.69 18.84 27.47
N ASP A 185 -8.59 19.88 26.64
CA ASP A 185 -8.24 21.23 27.04
C ASP A 185 -9.33 21.84 27.93
N PHE A 186 -10.61 21.59 27.61
CA PHE A 186 -11.73 21.97 28.48
C PHE A 186 -11.65 21.28 29.85
N LEU A 187 -11.42 19.96 29.89
CA LEU A 187 -11.28 19.23 31.15
C LEU A 187 -10.07 19.72 31.96
N GLN A 188 -8.94 19.99 31.31
CA GLN A 188 -7.74 20.51 31.98
C GLN A 188 -8.00 21.87 32.61
N ALA A 189 -8.73 22.75 31.94
CA ALA A 189 -9.08 24.07 32.48
C ALA A 189 -9.93 23.99 33.76
N GLN A 190 -10.56 22.85 34.03
CA GLN A 190 -11.40 22.61 35.21
C GLN A 190 -10.73 21.72 36.29
N ASP A 191 -9.50 21.22 36.05
CA ASP A 191 -8.87 20.08 36.76
C ASP A 191 -8.98 20.11 38.31
N THR A 192 -8.81 21.28 38.94
CA THR A 192 -8.92 21.42 40.40
C THR A 192 -10.35 21.34 40.96
N ARG A 193 -11.37 21.26 40.11
CA ARG A 193 -12.80 21.30 40.47
C ARG A 193 -13.58 20.09 39.92
N LEU A 194 -12.93 19.18 39.22
CA LEU A 194 -13.55 17.98 38.66
C LEU A 194 -13.48 16.81 39.65
N SER A 195 -14.58 16.06 39.76
CA SER A 195 -14.59 14.74 40.37
C SER A 195 -14.90 13.71 39.31
N PHE A 196 -14.10 12.65 39.24
CA PHE A 196 -14.32 11.53 38.33
C PHE A 196 -14.89 10.36 39.12
N ASN A 197 -16.16 10.02 38.89
CA ASN A 197 -16.85 8.93 39.58
C ASN A 197 -17.48 7.99 38.55
N ASN A 198 -17.20 6.69 38.62
CA ASN A 198 -17.79 5.65 37.76
C ASN A 198 -17.75 5.98 36.25
N ASN A 199 -16.57 6.34 35.71
CA ASN A 199 -16.40 6.78 34.31
C ASN A 199 -17.17 8.05 33.90
N ALA A 200 -17.78 8.77 34.83
CA ALA A 200 -18.42 10.06 34.57
C ALA A 200 -17.60 11.20 35.19
N VAL A 201 -17.60 12.34 34.52
CA VAL A 201 -17.07 13.59 35.04
C VAL A 201 -18.19 14.39 35.68
N GLN A 202 -17.97 14.85 36.92
CA GLN A 202 -18.90 15.72 37.63
C GLN A 202 -18.40 17.16 37.52
N PHE A 203 -19.29 18.04 37.03
CA PHE A 203 -19.01 19.45 36.89
C PHE A 203 -19.75 20.28 37.95
N PRO A 204 -19.13 21.34 38.48
CA PRO A 204 -19.75 22.27 39.42
C PRO A 204 -21.00 22.99 38.91
N THR A 205 -21.11 23.27 37.61
CA THR A 205 -22.23 24.02 37.03
C THR A 205 -22.89 23.32 35.85
N GLN A 206 -24.17 23.63 35.61
CA GLN A 206 -24.91 23.11 34.46
C GLN A 206 -24.33 23.58 33.12
N ASP A 207 -23.81 24.81 33.06
CA ASP A 207 -23.19 25.34 31.84
C ASP A 207 -21.97 24.52 31.43
N GLN A 208 -21.15 24.08 32.40
CA GLN A 208 -20.01 23.19 32.14
C GLN A 208 -20.45 21.82 31.63
N VAL A 209 -21.55 21.27 32.17
CA VAL A 209 -22.14 20.02 31.66
C VAL A 209 -22.59 20.19 30.21
N ASN A 210 -23.28 21.29 29.89
CA ASN A 210 -23.76 21.56 28.54
C ASN A 210 -22.60 21.73 27.54
N GLN A 211 -21.53 22.43 27.96
CA GLN A 211 -20.33 22.60 27.15
C GLN A 211 -19.61 21.26 26.91
N TYR A 212 -19.42 20.45 27.97
CA TYR A 212 -18.83 19.12 27.85
C TYR A 212 -19.64 18.21 26.91
N ASN A 213 -20.96 18.18 27.06
CA ASN A 213 -21.83 17.37 26.20
C ASN A 213 -21.75 17.81 24.73
N THR A 214 -21.62 19.11 24.46
CA THR A 214 -21.40 19.64 23.11
C THR A 214 -20.07 19.14 22.54
N LEU A 215 -18.99 19.21 23.31
CA LEU A 215 -17.66 18.75 22.91
C LEU A 215 -17.64 17.23 22.62
N VAL A 216 -18.24 16.42 23.48
CA VAL A 216 -18.39 14.97 23.27
C VAL A 216 -19.30 14.66 22.08
N GLY A 217 -20.32 15.49 21.83
CA GLY A 217 -21.15 15.43 20.63
C GLY A 217 -20.34 15.61 19.34
N ASN A 218 -19.41 16.57 19.33
CA ASN A 218 -18.50 16.80 18.20
C ASN A 218 -17.53 15.63 17.98
N ILE A 219 -17.04 14.97 19.04
CA ILE A 219 -16.26 13.74 18.88
C ILE A 219 -17.10 12.67 18.17
N SER A 220 -18.35 12.51 18.60
CA SER A 220 -19.27 11.50 18.08
C SER A 220 -19.60 11.72 16.60
N SER A 221 -19.70 12.97 16.13
CA SER A 221 -19.94 13.28 14.72
C SER A 221 -18.80 12.82 13.81
N HIS A 222 -17.57 12.74 14.32
CA HIS A 222 -16.38 12.34 13.56
C HIS A 222 -15.86 10.92 13.90
N ALA A 223 -16.49 10.21 14.84
CA ALA A 223 -15.99 8.92 15.33
C ALA A 223 -15.83 7.84 14.25
N ASN A 224 -16.66 7.88 13.20
CA ASN A 224 -16.56 6.94 12.08
C ASN A 224 -15.22 7.05 11.32
N SER A 225 -14.57 8.21 11.35
CA SER A 225 -13.27 8.42 10.70
C SER A 225 -12.17 7.53 11.29
N LEU A 226 -12.25 7.21 12.59
CA LEU A 226 -11.29 6.32 13.25
C LEU A 226 -11.37 4.90 12.68
N SER A 227 -12.58 4.38 12.48
CA SER A 227 -12.80 3.05 11.89
C SER A 227 -12.35 3.00 10.43
N GLN A 228 -12.62 4.07 9.67
CA GLN A 228 -12.16 4.18 8.28
C GLN A 228 -10.63 4.26 8.20
N ALA A 229 -9.99 5.07 9.05
CA ALA A 229 -8.54 5.17 9.13
C ALA A 229 -7.89 3.83 9.51
N LYS A 230 -8.46 3.08 10.45
CA LYS A 230 -8.01 1.72 10.78
C LYS A 230 -8.07 0.78 9.59
N GLY A 231 -9.11 0.87 8.76
CA GLY A 231 -9.24 0.07 7.55
C GLY A 231 -8.15 0.33 6.51
N LEU A 232 -7.56 1.54 6.49
CA LEU A 232 -6.44 1.88 5.60
C LEU A 232 -5.10 1.30 6.06
N LEU A 233 -4.97 0.96 7.33
CA LEU A 233 -3.76 0.41 7.93
C LEU A 233 -3.65 -1.12 7.79
N GLN A 234 -4.70 -1.77 7.28
CA GLN A 234 -4.80 -3.24 7.16
C GLN A 234 -4.36 -3.74 5.78
#